data_AF-T0K3J1-F1
#
_entry.id   AF-T0K3J1-F1
#
_cell.length_a   1.000
_cell.length_b   1.000
_cell.length_c   1.000
_cell.angle_alpha   90.00
_cell.angle_beta   90.00
_cell.angle_gamma   90.00
#
_symmetry.space_group_name_H-M   'P 1'
#
loop_
_entity.id
_entity.type
_entity.pdbx_description
1 polymer ?
#
loop_
_entity_poly.entity_id
_entity_poly.type
_entity_poly.pdbx_seq_one_letter_code
_entity_poly.pdbx_strand_id
1 'polypeptide(L)'
;MPETKTWDGDKWLGNEGFDWDNFTYKDKTREAARQAAIEAERNGEKAAAADAVKKKRKTNEAWSKQTDREDLRVERREKRRRKKEAERMSTMTEEEKIKAMELNELIAEVRKRNQAKAAGGKDKEDEFEGFDD
;
A
#
# COMPACT_ATOMS: atom_id res chain seq x y z
N MET A 1 -7.50 -29.17 -18.07
CA MET A 1 -8.89 -29.63 -17.91
C MET A 1 -8.87 -31.05 -17.35
N PRO A 2 -9.60 -31.36 -16.28
CA PRO A 2 -9.58 -32.69 -15.66
C PRO A 2 -10.16 -33.80 -16.56
N GLU A 3 -11.06 -33.45 -17.48
CA GLU A 3 -11.73 -34.39 -18.41
C GLU A 3 -10.79 -34.95 -19.50
N THR A 4 -9.71 -34.24 -19.85
CA THR A 4 -8.73 -34.73 -20.84
C THR A 4 -7.66 -35.64 -20.23
N LYS A 5 -7.73 -35.88 -18.92
CA LYS A 5 -6.76 -36.71 -18.19
C LYS A 5 -6.96 -38.20 -18.43
N THR A 6 -8.21 -38.64 -18.61
CA THR A 6 -8.61 -40.02 -18.92
C THR A 6 -8.81 -40.27 -20.42
N TRP A 7 -8.41 -39.31 -21.27
CA TRP A 7 -8.55 -39.44 -22.70
C TRP A 7 -7.33 -40.19 -23.28
N ASP A 8 -7.60 -41.34 -23.92
CA ASP A 8 -6.61 -42.23 -24.53
C ASP A 8 -6.28 -41.89 -25.99
N GLY A 9 -6.87 -40.82 -26.53
CA GLY A 9 -6.55 -40.31 -27.87
C GLY A 9 -5.22 -39.56 -27.91
N ASP A 10 -4.75 -39.27 -29.13
CA ASP A 10 -3.55 -38.47 -29.33
C ASP A 10 -3.76 -37.03 -28.85
N LYS A 11 -3.19 -36.75 -27.67
CA LYS A 11 -3.23 -35.44 -27.00
C LYS A 11 -2.48 -34.37 -27.78
N TRP A 12 -1.60 -34.76 -28.69
CA TRP A 12 -0.78 -33.88 -29.50
C TRP A 12 -1.32 -33.70 -30.91
N LEU A 13 -2.43 -34.35 -31.29
CA LEU A 13 -3.08 -34.23 -32.60
C LEU A 13 -2.08 -34.35 -33.77
N GLY A 14 -1.11 -35.25 -33.67
CA GLY A 14 -0.08 -35.48 -34.68
C GLY A 14 1.08 -34.49 -34.68
N ASN A 15 1.20 -33.59 -33.69
CA ASN A 15 2.35 -32.69 -33.51
C ASN A 15 3.52 -33.31 -32.73
N GLU A 16 3.53 -34.63 -32.54
CA GLU A 16 4.71 -35.32 -31.98
C GLU A 16 5.90 -35.15 -32.94
N GLY A 17 6.89 -34.36 -32.54
CA GLY A 17 8.09 -34.06 -33.32
C GLY A 17 8.15 -32.64 -33.91
N PHE A 18 7.18 -31.77 -33.61
CA PHE A 18 7.31 -30.36 -33.98
C PHE A 18 8.31 -29.65 -33.07
N ASP A 19 9.40 -29.18 -33.66
CA ASP A 19 10.43 -28.41 -32.95
C ASP A 19 9.98 -26.95 -32.81
N TRP A 20 9.30 -26.69 -31.70
CA TRP A 20 8.83 -25.35 -31.33
C TRP A 20 9.98 -24.39 -31.04
N ASP A 21 11.18 -24.89 -30.72
CA ASP A 21 12.33 -24.07 -30.36
C ASP A 21 12.99 -23.45 -31.61
N ASN A 22 12.97 -24.17 -32.73
CA ASN A 22 13.51 -23.72 -34.02
C ASN A 22 12.51 -22.96 -34.91
N PHE A 23 11.33 -22.60 -34.41
CA PHE A 23 10.34 -21.86 -35.19
C PHE A 23 10.75 -20.39 -35.38
N THR A 24 11.44 -20.08 -36.48
CA THR A 24 11.83 -18.71 -36.84
C THR A 24 10.70 -17.97 -37.54
N TYR A 25 10.47 -16.70 -37.21
CA TYR A 25 9.58 -15.86 -37.99
C TYR A 25 10.12 -15.67 -39.43
N LYS A 26 9.21 -15.69 -40.41
CA LYS A 26 9.53 -15.36 -41.81
C LYS A 26 10.11 -13.95 -41.96
N ASP A 27 9.69 -13.03 -41.09
CA ASP A 27 10.19 -11.66 -41.05
C ASP A 27 11.40 -11.56 -40.11
N LYS A 28 12.55 -11.17 -40.69
CA LYS A 28 13.83 -11.03 -39.98
C LYS A 28 13.78 -9.95 -38.90
N THR A 29 12.98 -8.90 -39.07
CA THR A 29 12.85 -7.83 -38.06
C THR A 29 12.12 -8.34 -36.82
N ARG A 30 11.08 -9.16 -37.03
CA ARG A 30 10.31 -9.79 -35.98
C ARG A 30 11.11 -10.87 -35.25
N GLU A 31 11.94 -11.62 -35.98
CA GLU A 31 12.83 -12.61 -35.37
C GLU A 31 13.93 -11.95 -34.52
N ALA A 32 14.53 -10.85 -35.00
CA ALA A 32 15.49 -10.08 -34.21
C ALA A 32 14.86 -9.53 -32.91
N ALA A 33 13.62 -9.02 -32.99
CA ALA A 33 12.90 -8.57 -31.81
C ALA A 33 12.56 -9.72 -30.83
N ARG A 34 12.25 -10.92 -31.36
CA ARG A 34 12.02 -12.12 -30.54
C ARG A 34 13.28 -12.54 -29.80
N GLN A 35 14.42 -12.61 -30.50
CA GLN A 35 15.71 -12.97 -29.92
C GLN A 35 16.14 -11.98 -28.83
N ALA A 36 16.04 -10.67 -29.11
CA ALA A 36 16.32 -9.64 -28.12
C ALA A 36 15.40 -9.74 -26.88
N ALA A 37 14.13 -10.10 -27.06
CA ALA A 37 13.19 -10.29 -25.96
C ALA A 37 13.51 -11.54 -25.11
N ILE A 38 13.99 -12.62 -25.71
CA ILE A 38 14.43 -13.85 -25.02
C ILE A 38 15.73 -13.60 -24.27
N GLU A 39 16.68 -12.89 -24.88
CA GLU A 39 17.94 -12.49 -24.23
C GLU A 39 17.69 -11.56 -23.03
N ALA A 40 16.76 -10.60 -23.16
CA ALA A 40 16.35 -9.72 -22.06
C ALA A 40 15.64 -10.47 -20.92
N GLU A 41 14.92 -11.57 -21.21
CA GLU A 41 14.37 -12.46 -20.18
C GLU A 41 15.46 -13.25 -19.48
N ARG A 42 16.40 -13.82 -20.24
CA ARG A 42 17.53 -14.59 -19.70
C ARG A 42 18.43 -13.72 -18.80
N ASN A 43 18.62 -12.45 -19.16
CA ASN A 43 19.44 -11.51 -18.41
C ASN A 43 18.70 -10.85 -17.22
N GLY A 44 17.42 -11.17 -17.00
CA GLY A 44 16.65 -10.66 -15.85
C GLY A 44 16.19 -9.19 -15.97
N GLU A 45 16.41 -8.54 -17.11
CA GLU A 45 16.08 -7.12 -17.32
C GLU A 45 14.56 -6.86 -17.34
N LYS A 46 13.75 -7.88 -17.68
CA LYS A 46 12.28 -7.76 -17.60
C LYS A 46 11.76 -7.53 -16.18
N ALA A 47 12.43 -8.03 -15.15
CA ALA A 47 12.03 -7.79 -13.76
C ALA A 47 12.23 -6.31 -13.37
N ALA A 48 13.38 -5.73 -13.73
CA ALA A 48 13.68 -4.32 -13.51
C ALA A 48 12.73 -3.40 -14.30
N ALA A 49 12.42 -3.75 -15.56
CA ALA A 49 11.47 -3.00 -16.37
C ALA A 49 10.04 -3.08 -15.82
N ALA A 50 9.61 -4.26 -15.34
CA ALA A 50 8.29 -4.45 -14.75
C ALA A 50 8.11 -3.64 -13.45
N ASP A 51 9.15 -3.57 -12.60
CA ASP A 51 9.10 -2.77 -11.38
C ASP A 51 9.10 -1.26 -11.65
N ALA A 52 9.83 -0.81 -12.68
CA ALA A 52 9.77 0.57 -13.13
C ALA A 52 8.37 0.96 -13.64
N VAL A 53 7.69 0.06 -14.36
CA VAL A 53 6.31 0.28 -14.83
C VAL A 53 5.32 0.28 -13.65
N LYS A 54 5.46 -0.64 -12.70
CA LYS A 54 4.63 -0.65 -11.47
C LYS A 54 4.79 0.62 -10.65
N LYS A 55 6.03 1.11 -10.49
CA LYS A 55 6.31 2.36 -9.77
C LYS A 55 5.66 3.56 -10.46
N LYS A 56 5.75 3.65 -11.79
CA LYS A 56 5.09 4.70 -12.59
C LYS A 56 3.56 4.64 -12.50
N ARG A 57 2.96 3.45 -12.46
CA ARG A 57 1.51 3.27 -12.25
C ARG A 57 1.08 3.73 -10.86
N LYS A 58 1.82 3.36 -9.80
CA LYS A 58 1.54 3.78 -8.42
C LYS A 58 1.59 5.30 -8.25
N THR A 59 2.50 5.99 -8.93
CA THR A 59 2.56 7.46 -8.92
C THR A 59 1.43 8.13 -9.73
N ASN A 60 0.83 7.42 -10.67
CA ASN A 60 -0.19 7.93 -11.59
C ASN A 60 -1.60 7.34 -11.34
N GLU A 61 -1.81 6.72 -10.17
CA GLU A 61 -3.16 6.34 -9.74
C GLU A 61 -3.97 7.61 -9.49
N ALA A 62 -5.22 7.63 -9.96
CA ALA A 62 -6.07 8.82 -10.01
C ALA A 62 -6.36 9.46 -8.63
N TRP A 63 -6.00 8.79 -7.54
CA TRP A 63 -6.13 9.30 -6.16
C TRP A 63 -4.80 9.78 -5.55
N SER A 64 -3.65 9.59 -6.22
CA SER A 64 -2.33 10.02 -5.69
C SER A 64 -2.25 11.53 -5.49
N LYS A 65 -2.83 12.32 -6.42
CA LYS A 65 -2.87 13.79 -6.28
C LYS A 65 -3.71 14.25 -5.09
N GLN A 66 -4.71 13.47 -4.69
CA GLN A 66 -5.54 13.80 -3.53
C GLN A 66 -4.81 13.43 -2.24
N THR A 67 -4.18 12.25 -2.17
CA THR A 67 -3.37 11.86 -1.00
C THR A 67 -2.21 12.83 -0.80
N ASP A 68 -1.47 13.19 -1.86
CA ASP A 68 -0.37 14.15 -1.78
C ASP A 68 -0.85 15.53 -1.28
N ARG A 69 -2.05 15.95 -1.68
CA ARG A 69 -2.66 17.21 -1.22
C ARG A 69 -3.13 17.13 0.23
N GLU A 70 -3.65 15.98 0.66
CA GLU A 70 -4.04 15.74 2.05
C GLU A 70 -2.81 15.72 2.96
N ASP A 71 -1.74 15.03 2.56
CA ASP A 71 -0.47 14.99 3.28
C ASP A 71 0.09 16.40 3.46
N LEU A 72 0.16 17.19 2.38
CA LEU A 72 0.56 18.61 2.46
C LEU A 72 -0.34 19.44 3.38
N ARG A 73 -1.63 19.14 3.45
CA ARG A 73 -2.57 19.83 4.34
C ARG A 73 -2.34 19.44 5.79
N VAL A 74 -2.09 18.16 6.06
CA VAL A 74 -1.74 17.64 7.39
C VAL A 74 -0.41 18.25 7.84
N GLU A 75 0.61 18.27 7.01
CA GLU A 75 1.90 18.91 7.31
C GLU A 75 1.76 20.39 7.67
N ARG A 76 0.97 21.15 6.88
CA ARG A 76 0.71 22.57 7.19
C ARG A 76 -0.04 22.74 8.51
N ARG A 77 -1.00 21.87 8.81
CA ARG A 77 -1.74 21.88 10.08
C ARG A 77 -0.81 21.57 11.25
N GLU A 78 0.01 20.53 11.14
CA GLU A 78 0.99 20.14 12.15
C GLU A 78 2.03 21.24 12.41
N LYS A 79 2.52 21.91 11.36
CA LYS A 79 3.44 23.05 11.51
C LYS A 79 2.78 24.22 12.24
N ARG A 80 1.52 24.54 11.91
CA ARG A 80 0.76 25.59 12.61
C ARG A 80 0.46 25.21 14.05
N ARG A 81 0.11 23.95 14.31
CA ARG A 81 -0.17 23.42 15.65
C ARG A 81 1.07 23.52 16.53
N ARG A 82 2.22 23.05 16.03
CA ARG A 82 3.53 23.16 16.71
C ARG A 82 3.90 24.61 17.01
N LYS A 83 3.69 25.53 16.07
CA LYS A 83 3.95 26.96 16.30
C LYS A 83 3.05 27.52 17.41
N LYS A 84 1.75 27.23 17.36
CA LYS A 84 0.78 27.70 18.37
C LYS A 84 1.02 27.07 19.75
N GLU A 85 1.41 25.80 19.79
CA GLU A 85 1.80 25.12 21.03
C GLU A 85 3.07 25.75 21.62
N ALA A 86 4.09 26.03 20.81
CA ALA A 86 5.30 26.71 21.26
C ALA A 86 5.00 28.12 21.81
N GLU A 87 4.16 28.90 21.11
CA GLU A 87 3.69 30.21 21.59
C GLU A 87 2.96 30.08 22.93
N ARG A 88 2.01 29.15 23.05
CA ARG A 88 1.28 28.89 24.30
C ARG A 88 2.21 28.50 25.45
N MET A 89 3.17 27.63 25.20
CA MET A 89 4.16 27.21 26.21
C MET A 89 5.10 28.35 26.61
N SER A 90 5.41 29.26 25.69
CA SER A 90 6.23 30.44 26.00
C SER A 90 5.48 31.46 26.87
N THR A 91 4.16 31.58 26.71
CA THR A 91 3.32 32.51 27.50
C THR A 91 2.89 31.96 28.86
N MET A 92 2.96 30.64 29.07
CA MET A 92 2.56 30.02 30.34
C MET A 92 3.58 30.24 31.46
N THR A 93 3.08 30.47 32.67
CA THR A 93 3.90 30.51 33.90
C THR A 93 4.33 29.09 34.31
N GLU A 94 5.30 28.97 35.21
CA GLU A 94 5.85 27.67 35.64
C GLU A 94 4.80 26.78 36.31
N GLU A 95 3.89 27.37 37.09
CA GLU A 95 2.77 26.65 37.72
C GLU A 95 1.77 26.11 36.71
N GLU A 96 1.48 26.89 35.66
CA GLU A 96 0.58 26.47 34.58
C GLU A 96 1.19 25.34 33.73
N LYS A 97 2.52 25.35 33.57
CA LYS A 97 3.25 24.26 32.89
C LYS A 97 3.18 22.96 33.68
N ILE A 98 3.32 23.02 35.01
CA ILE A 98 3.20 21.83 35.88
C ILE A 98 1.79 21.25 35.78
N LYS A 99 0.74 22.07 35.93
CA LYS A 99 -0.65 21.63 35.77
C LYS A 99 -0.94 21.08 34.37
N ALA A 100 -0.34 21.65 33.33
CA ALA A 100 -0.47 21.15 31.98
C ALA A 100 0.22 19.78 31.80
N MET A 101 1.35 19.54 32.46
CA MET A 101 2.01 18.23 32.47
C MET A 101 1.17 17.18 33.20
N GLU A 102 0.69 17.48 34.40
CA GLU A 102 -0.21 16.61 35.18
C GLU A 102 -1.47 16.25 34.38
N LEU A 103 -2.07 17.25 33.71
CA LEU A 103 -3.23 17.02 32.85
C LEU A 103 -2.90 16.10 31.67
N ASN A 104 -1.75 16.29 31.03
CA ASN A 104 -1.32 15.44 29.92
C ASN A 104 -1.05 13.99 30.38
N GLU A 105 -0.50 13.80 31.58
CA GLU A 105 -0.31 12.47 32.19
C GLU A 105 -1.64 11.78 32.44
N LEU A 106 -2.61 12.50 33.03
CA LEU A 106 -3.95 11.97 33.27
C LEU A 106 -4.65 11.60 31.95
N ILE A 107 -4.54 12.45 30.91
CA ILE A 107 -5.07 12.15 29.58
C ILE A 107 -4.41 10.89 28.99
N ALA A 108 -3.10 10.72 29.17
CA ALA A 108 -2.39 9.55 28.68
C ALA A 108 -2.87 8.27 29.41
N GLU A 109 -3.09 8.34 30.72
CA GLU A 109 -3.64 7.23 31.50
C GLU A 109 -5.06 6.86 31.05
N VAL A 110 -5.95 7.84 30.86
CA VAL A 110 -7.30 7.61 30.33
C VAL A 110 -7.25 7.00 28.94
N ARG A 111 -6.37 7.48 28.06
CA ARG A 111 -6.20 6.87 26.72
C ARG A 111 -5.73 5.43 26.80
N LYS A 112 -4.78 5.11 27.68
CA LYS A 112 -4.32 3.73 27.91
C LYS A 112 -5.46 2.86 28.45
N ARG A 113 -6.24 3.36 29.41
CA ARG A 113 -7.40 2.65 29.95
C ARG A 113 -8.47 2.41 28.88
N ASN A 114 -8.75 3.39 28.04
CA ASN A 114 -9.72 3.25 26.94
C ASN A 114 -9.22 2.27 25.88
N GLN A 115 -7.93 2.29 25.54
CA GLN A 115 -7.33 1.31 24.64
C GLN A 115 -7.37 -0.10 25.23
N ALA A 116 -7.11 -0.26 26.53
CA ALA A 116 -7.19 -1.54 27.22
C ALA A 116 -8.64 -2.06 27.30
N LYS A 117 -9.62 -1.19 27.56
CA LYS A 117 -11.05 -1.52 27.50
C LYS A 117 -11.50 -1.91 26.09
N ALA A 118 -11.06 -1.17 25.07
CA ALA A 118 -11.36 -1.47 23.67
C ALA A 118 -10.72 -2.78 23.18
N ALA A 119 -9.50 -3.10 23.62
CA ALA A 119 -8.80 -4.34 23.30
C ALA A 119 -9.32 -5.55 24.12
N GLY A 120 -9.87 -5.31 25.30
CA GLY A 120 -10.38 -6.32 26.24
C GLY A 120 -11.76 -6.89 25.90
N GLY A 121 -12.45 -6.37 24.87
CA GLY A 121 -13.61 -7.01 24.26
C GLY A 121 -14.70 -7.45 25.24
N LYS A 122 -15.28 -6.53 26.02
CA LYS A 122 -16.60 -6.64 26.66
C LYS A 122 -16.80 -5.42 27.58
N ASP A 123 -17.65 -4.50 27.13
CA ASP A 123 -18.71 -3.93 27.95
C ASP A 123 -19.80 -3.53 26.95
N LYS A 124 -20.79 -4.43 26.81
CA LYS A 124 -22.04 -4.21 26.07
C LYS A 124 -23.01 -3.28 26.83
N GLU A 125 -22.56 -2.66 27.92
CA GLU A 125 -23.37 -1.83 28.81
C GLU A 125 -23.15 -0.31 28.60
N ASP A 126 -22.08 0.08 27.89
CA ASP A 126 -21.83 1.46 27.45
C ASP A 126 -22.12 1.63 25.94
N GLU A 127 -23.11 0.90 25.40
CA GLU A 127 -23.60 1.14 24.05
C GLU A 127 -24.30 2.51 24.07
N PHE A 128 -23.64 3.52 23.50
CA PHE A 128 -24.11 4.90 23.44
C PHE A 128 -25.51 4.96 22.80
N GLU A 129 -26.56 5.08 23.63
CA GLU A 129 -27.98 5.09 23.23
C GLU A 129 -28.43 6.37 22.51
N GLY A 130 -27.50 7.18 21.98
CA GLY A 130 -27.82 8.41 21.27
C GLY A 130 -28.45 9.48 22.16
N PHE A 131 -28.42 10.72 21.70
CA PHE A 131 -29.32 11.74 22.25
C PHE A 131 -30.63 11.59 21.50
N ASP A 132 -31.70 11.17 22.20
CA ASP A 132 -33.06 11.40 21.71
C ASP A 132 -33.20 12.92 21.45
N ASP A 133 -33.76 13.26 20.29
CA ASP A 133 -33.84 14.61 19.68
C ASP A 133 -34.34 15.71 20.63
#